data_AF-A0A6L8GHH9-F1
#
_entry.id   AF-A0A6L8GHH9-F1
#
_cell.length_a   1.000
_cell.length_b   1.000
_cell.length_c   1.000
_cell.angle_alpha   90.00
_cell.angle_beta   90.00
_cell.angle_gamma   90.00
#
_symmetry.space_group_name_H-M   'P 1'
#
loop_
_entity.id
_entity.type
_entity.pdbx_description
1 polymer ?
#
loop_
_entity_poly.entity_id
_entity_poly.type
_entity_poly.pdbx_seq_one_letter_code
_entity_poly.pdbx_strand_id
1 'polypeptide(L)'
;MERVVDGDTIIVQGVGRVRLIGVDTPETVDPRRPVECFGKEASAFTKRLLEGQRARLEYDRDRNDRYGRTLAYVYLPNGTFANAEIV
;
A
#
# COMPACT_ATOMS: atom_id res chain seq x y z
N MET A 1 -4.72 9.54 4.04
CA MET A 1 -3.84 8.98 3.00
C MET A 1 -3.46 10.13 2.11
N GLU A 2 -2.17 10.35 1.88
CA GLU A 2 -1.73 11.46 1.04
C GLU A 2 -1.69 11.06 -0.43
N ARG A 3 -1.12 9.88 -0.73
CA ARG A 3 -0.99 9.38 -2.10
C ARG A 3 -0.82 7.87 -2.13
N VAL A 4 -1.33 7.19 -3.16
CA VAL A 4 -0.97 5.81 -3.50
C VAL A 4 0.10 5.83 -4.59
N VAL A 5 1.23 5.14 -4.37
CA VAL A 5 2.38 5.10 -5.29
C VAL A 5 2.29 3.87 -6.19
N ASP A 6 2.06 2.70 -5.58
CA ASP A 6 1.80 1.43 -6.26
C ASP A 6 0.78 0.63 -5.43
N GLY A 7 0.32 -0.52 -5.92
CA GLY A 7 -0.68 -1.34 -5.23
C GLY A 7 -0.28 -1.76 -3.80
N ASP A 8 1.02 -1.88 -3.53
CA ASP A 8 1.56 -2.23 -2.22
C ASP A 8 2.23 -1.06 -1.47
N THR A 9 2.28 0.14 -2.06
CA THR A 9 3.09 1.26 -1.55
C THR A 9 2.27 2.55 -1.52
N ILE A 10 2.19 3.14 -0.33
CA ILE A 10 1.40 4.33 -0.05
C ILE A 10 2.25 5.42 0.64
N ILE A 11 1.78 6.66 0.58
CA ILE A 11 2.32 7.79 1.34
C ILE A 11 1.25 8.27 2.30
N VAL A 12 1.62 8.28 3.57
CA VAL A 12 0.76 8.69 4.67
C VAL A 12 1.33 9.96 5.27
N GLN A 13 0.51 11.02 5.31
CA GLN A 13 0.88 12.30 5.88
C GLN A 13 1.37 12.12 7.33
N GLY A 14 2.56 12.65 7.64
CA GLY A 14 3.19 12.54 8.96
C GLY A 14 3.94 11.22 9.22
N VAL A 15 3.85 10.24 8.33
CA VAL A 15 4.59 8.96 8.41
C VAL A 15 5.57 8.80 7.26
N GLY A 16 5.23 9.32 6.08
CA GLY A 16 6.00 9.16 4.85
C GLY A 16 5.61 7.91 4.07
N ARG A 17 6.58 7.27 3.42
CA ARG A 17 6.36 6.11 2.56
C ARG A 17 6.18 4.84 3.40
N VAL A 18 5.10 4.12 3.15
CA VAL A 18 4.73 2.88 3.85
C VAL A 18 4.48 1.78 2.82
N ARG A 19 5.05 0.61 3.04
CA ARG A 19 4.79 -0.60 2.26
C ARG A 19 3.81 -1.50 3.03
N LEU A 20 2.80 -1.98 2.32
CA LEU A 20 1.75 -2.81 2.86
C LEU A 20 2.29 -4.22 3.15
N ILE A 21 2.10 -4.69 4.38
CA ILE A 21 2.50 -6.05 4.76
C ILE A 21 1.54 -7.06 4.13
N GLY A 22 2.07 -8.13 3.55
CA GLY A 22 1.27 -9.22 2.99
C GLY A 22 0.56 -8.87 1.67
N VAL A 23 0.83 -7.70 1.09
CA VAL A 23 0.35 -7.30 -0.23
C VAL A 23 1.54 -7.38 -1.18
N ASP A 24 1.47 -8.27 -2.16
CA ASP A 24 2.46 -8.38 -3.23
C ASP A 24 1.75 -8.13 -4.55
N THR A 25 1.76 -6.88 -4.98
CA THR A 25 1.17 -6.49 -6.26
C THR A 25 2.23 -6.53 -7.34
N PRO A 26 1.91 -7.03 -8.55
CA PRO A 26 2.81 -6.94 -9.69
C PRO A 26 3.24 -5.48 -9.90
N GLU A 27 4.55 -5.21 -9.78
CA GLU A 27 5.10 -3.86 -9.77
C GLU A 27 4.80 -3.15 -11.10
N THR A 28 4.02 -2.07 -11.04
CA THR A 28 3.56 -1.38 -12.26
C THR A 28 4.47 -0.26 -12.72
N VAL A 29 5.37 0.16 -11.83
CA VAL A 29 6.24 1.33 -12.00
C VAL A 29 7.68 0.97 -12.35
N ASP A 30 8.07 -0.30 -12.39
CA ASP A 30 9.40 -0.68 -12.87
C ASP A 30 9.43 -0.64 -14.41
N PRO A 31 10.13 0.32 -15.04
CA PRO A 31 10.23 0.42 -16.50
C PRO A 31 11.00 -0.75 -17.14
N ARG A 32 11.64 -1.61 -16.34
CA ARG A 32 12.40 -2.77 -16.80
C ARG A 32 11.59 -4.06 -16.84
N ARG A 33 10.38 -4.07 -16.26
CA ARG A 33 9.48 -5.22 -16.27
C ARG A 33 8.24 -4.89 -17.13
N PRO A 34 7.79 -5.82 -17.99
CA PRO A 34 6.49 -5.65 -18.63
C PRO A 34 5.43 -5.53 -17.53
N VAL A 35 4.54 -4.55 -17.63
CA VAL A 35 3.40 -4.43 -16.72
C VAL A 35 2.63 -5.75 -16.76
N GLU A 36 2.67 -6.48 -15.66
CA GLU A 36 1.98 -7.77 -15.57
C GLU A 36 0.46 -7.52 -15.57
N CYS A 37 -0.31 -8.46 -16.14
CA CYS A 37 -1.76 -8.38 -16.17
C CYS A 37 -2.29 -8.11 -14.74
N PHE A 38 -3.26 -7.19 -14.61
CA PHE A 38 -3.89 -6.76 -13.35
C PHE A 38 -3.09 -5.78 -12.47
N GLY A 39 -1.84 -5.43 -12.80
CA GLY A 39 -1.10 -4.45 -12.00
C GLY A 39 -1.73 -3.05 -12.02
N LYS A 40 -2.15 -2.58 -13.21
CA LYS A 40 -2.81 -1.26 -13.34
C LYS A 40 -4.16 -1.24 -12.61
N GLU A 41 -4.89 -2.35 -12.67
CA GLU A 41 -6.16 -2.54 -11.99
C GLU A 41 -5.97 -2.57 -10.46
N ALA A 42 -4.96 -3.26 -9.95
CA ALA A 42 -4.64 -3.31 -8.52
C ALA A 42 -4.22 -1.93 -7.98
N SER A 43 -3.38 -1.20 -8.73
CA SER A 43 -2.98 0.17 -8.37
C SER A 43 -4.19 1.12 -8.40
N ALA A 44 -5.04 1.04 -9.44
CA ALA A 44 -6.25 1.85 -9.53
C ALA A 44 -7.28 1.51 -8.43
N PHE A 45 -7.42 0.22 -8.08
CA PHE A 45 -8.28 -0.23 -6.99
C PHE A 45 -7.79 0.30 -5.64
N THR A 46 -6.50 0.13 -5.34
CA THR A 46 -5.87 0.64 -4.11
C THR A 46 -6.03 2.15 -4.01
N LYS A 47 -5.85 2.87 -5.12
CA LYS A 47 -6.08 4.32 -5.20
C LYS A 47 -7.53 4.67 -4.88
N ARG A 48 -8.52 4.00 -5.46
CA ARG A 48 -9.94 4.22 -5.15
C ARG A 48 -10.30 3.90 -3.70
N LEU A 49 -9.70 2.85 -3.14
CA LEU A 49 -9.98 2.40 -1.78
C LEU A 49 -9.37 3.33 -0.72
N LEU A 50 -8.16 3.83 -0.97
CA LEU A 50 -7.33 4.47 0.06
C LEU A 50 -7.14 5.98 -0.13
N GLU A 51 -7.19 6.51 -1.35
CA GLU A 51 -6.90 7.92 -1.61
C GLU A 51 -7.91 8.85 -0.93
N GLY A 52 -7.43 9.89 -0.25
CA GLY A 52 -8.26 10.82 0.53
C GLY A 52 -8.83 10.24 1.84
N GLN A 53 -8.71 8.93 2.09
CA GLN A 53 -9.25 8.31 3.30
C GLN A 53 -8.32 8.47 4.50
N ARG A 54 -8.90 8.59 5.72
CA ARG A 54 -8.14 8.38 6.96
C ARG A 54 -7.98 6.88 7.17
N ALA A 55 -6.81 6.43 7.63
CA ALA A 55 -6.59 5.03 7.92
C ALA A 55 -5.75 4.89 9.19
N ARG A 56 -5.98 3.81 9.91
CA ARG A 56 -5.16 3.37 11.04
C ARG A 56 -4.07 2.45 10.50
N LEU A 57 -2.82 2.79 10.80
CA LEU A 57 -1.67 1.94 10.51
C LEU A 57 -1.41 1.03 11.72
N GLU A 58 -1.20 -0.24 11.44
CA GLU A 58 -0.78 -1.22 12.42
C GLU A 58 0.54 -1.83 11.98
N TYR A 59 1.59 -1.63 12.77
CA TYR A 59 2.95 -2.02 12.42
C TYR A 59 3.23 -3.44 12.92
N ASP A 60 4.13 -4.15 12.25
CA ASP A 60 4.67 -5.41 12.77
C ASP A 60 5.64 -5.15 13.95
N ARG A 61 6.17 -6.22 14.55
CA ARG A 61 7.18 -6.17 15.63
C ARG A 61 8.30 -5.18 15.32
N ASP A 62 8.78 -5.18 14.08
CA ASP A 62 9.72 -4.20 13.57
C ASP A 62 9.01 -3.22 12.62
N ARG A 63 9.07 -1.94 12.98
CA ARG A 63 8.43 -0.86 12.19
C ARG A 63 9.09 -0.66 10.82
N ASN A 64 10.37 -0.98 10.71
CA ASN A 64 11.18 -0.77 9.53
C ASN A 64 11.83 -2.10 9.10
N ASP A 65 11.86 -2.35 7.80
CA ASP A 65 12.61 -3.49 7.27
C ASP A 65 14.13 -3.21 7.22
N ARG A 66 14.89 -4.23 6.81
CA ARG A 66 16.36 -4.15 6.65
C ARG A 66 16.85 -3.07 5.66
N TYR A 67 15.95 -2.48 4.87
CA TYR A 67 16.24 -1.42 3.91
C TYR A 67 15.72 -0.05 4.39
N GLY A 68 15.22 0.03 5.64
CA GLY A 68 14.69 1.24 6.24
C GLY A 68 13.25 1.59 5.83
N ARG A 69 12.54 0.70 5.11
CA ARG A 69 11.16 0.96 4.67
C ARG A 69 10.19 0.72 5.81
N THR A 70 9.26 1.65 6.03
CA THR A 70 8.18 1.47 7.00
C THR A 70 7.19 0.41 6.51
N LEU A 71 6.90 -0.59 7.34
CA LEU A 71 5.96 -1.68 7.03
C LEU A 71 4.70 -1.57 7.90
N ALA A 72 3.52 -1.61 7.29
CA ALA A 72 2.27 -1.59 8.07
C ALA A 72 1.10 -2.31 7.37
N TYR A 73 0.16 -2.75 8.21
CA TYR A 73 -1.22 -3.08 7.87
C TYR A 73 -2.09 -1.81 7.89
N VAL A 74 -3.07 -1.74 6.99
CA VAL A 74 -3.95 -0.58 6.83
C VAL A 74 -5.40 -0.96 7.14
N TYR A 75 -5.99 -0.23 8.09
CA TYR A 75 -7.41 -0.35 8.44
C TYR A 75 -8.14 0.95 8.16
N LEU A 76 -9.24 0.87 7.42
CA LEU A 76 -10.13 2.00 7.17
C LEU A 76 -11.04 2.28 8.40
N PRO A 77 -11.64 3.47 8.50
CA PRO A 77 -12.43 3.87 9.68
C PRO A 77 -13.69 3.04 9.86
N ASN A 78 -14.20 2.43 8.78
CA ASN A 78 -15.33 1.51 8.78
C ASN A 78 -14.95 0.07 9.22
N GLY A 79 -13.69 -0.17 9.59
CA GLY A 79 -13.19 -1.49 9.99
C GLY A 79 -12.68 -2.36 8.84
N THR A 80 -12.77 -1.90 7.59
CA THR A 80 -12.24 -2.65 6.44
C THR A 80 -10.73 -2.80 6.55
N PHE A 81 -10.25 -4.03 6.43
CA PHE A 81 -8.83 -4.35 6.35
C PHE A 81 -8.35 -4.23 4.91
N ALA A 82 -7.74 -3.10 4.57
CA ALA A 82 -7.47 -2.75 3.17
C ALA A 82 -6.47 -3.71 2.50
N ASN A 83 -5.50 -4.25 3.24
CA ASN A 83 -4.53 -5.19 2.66
C ASN A 83 -5.22 -6.43 2.09
N ALA A 84 -6.28 -6.94 2.74
CA ALA A 84 -7.03 -8.11 2.27
C ALA A 84 -7.93 -7.83 1.07
N GLU A 85 -8.33 -6.56 0.86
CA GLU A 85 -9.14 -6.17 -0.30
C GLU A 85 -8.30 -6.04 -1.58
N ILE A 86 -6.97 -5.88 -1.44
CA ILE A 86 -6.04 -5.64 -2.54
C ILE A 86 -5.51 -6.97 -3.14
N VAL A 87 -5.61 -8.09 -2.41
CA VAL A 87 -5.10 -9.43 -2.79
C VAL A 87 -6.16 -10.37 -3.34
#